data_AF-A0A7C6D5U8-F1
#
_entry.id   AF-A0A7C6D5U8-F1
#
_cell.length_a   1.000
_cell.length_b   1.000
_cell.length_c   1.000
_cell.angle_alpha   90.00
_cell.angle_beta   90.00
_cell.angle_gamma   90.00
#
_symmetry.space_group_name_H-M   'P 1'
#
loop_
_entity.id
_entity.type
_entity.pdbx_description
1 polymer ?
#
loop_
_entity_poly.entity_id
_entity_poly.type
_entity_poly.pdbx_seq_one_letter_code
_entity_poly.pdbx_strand_id
1 'polypeptide(L)'
;MSVQISMQPIENLDEIKSLWEAIRDDHATRSTYFGNDFRGRRFENRFEFYKDADRVKYAGLCVARDDSRIIGYCAGHIDYQGIGEIDSFYVVPEYRSQGIGHLIFERLHTELSARHPTKIHIAVIHGNERALQFYKRHGFLPIGYKLQNIPNDESDLLTYTELAPADMVFHEQKMRKALYWAAKAESLQEAPIGCVIVHDGRIIAHGYNLRESRQDVTEHAEISAIRSACRKLKSWRLENCDLYVTLEPCTMCAGAIIQSRIRHVYFGAPDPKAGAVVSKQQVFDAEHNHQVQYTGGILADECGQILKDFFKTLRKEKPSHQE
;
A
#
# COMPACT_ATOMS: atom_id res chain seq x y z
N MET A 1 18.37 -31.81 11.01
CA MET A 1 19.24 -30.63 10.87
C MET A 1 19.35 -29.98 12.24
N SER A 2 20.56 -29.87 12.79
CA SER A 2 20.80 -29.22 14.08
C SER A 2 21.09 -27.74 13.82
N VAL A 3 20.05 -26.98 13.46
CA VAL A 3 20.21 -25.54 13.21
C VAL A 3 20.58 -24.84 14.51
N GLN A 4 21.74 -24.17 14.52
CA GLN A 4 22.24 -23.39 15.64
C GLN A 4 21.93 -21.92 15.44
N ILE A 5 21.51 -21.25 16.52
CA ILE A 5 21.17 -19.82 16.51
C ILE A 5 22.03 -19.11 17.53
N SER A 6 22.69 -18.05 17.09
CA SER A 6 23.66 -17.34 17.91
C SER A 6 23.70 -15.85 17.58
N MET A 7 23.88 -15.03 18.61
CA MET A 7 24.31 -13.64 18.42
C MET A 7 25.76 -13.63 17.97
N GLN A 8 26.12 -12.72 17.09
CA GLN A 8 27.45 -12.47 16.59
C GLN A 8 27.85 -11.02 16.88
N PRO A 9 29.14 -10.74 17.07
CA PRO A 9 29.65 -9.38 17.04
C PRO A 9 29.28 -8.71 15.70
N ILE A 10 29.00 -7.41 15.73
CA ILE A 10 28.61 -6.69 14.51
C ILE A 10 29.80 -6.53 13.54
N GLU A 11 31.01 -6.78 14.01
CA GLU A 11 32.24 -6.81 13.23
C GLU A 11 32.26 -8.01 12.25
N ASN A 12 31.46 -9.05 12.51
CA ASN A 12 31.40 -10.27 11.69
C ASN A 12 30.38 -10.19 10.54
N LEU A 13 30.04 -8.98 10.07
CA LEU A 13 29.06 -8.81 8.99
C LEU A 13 29.49 -9.50 7.69
N ASP A 14 30.78 -9.60 7.40
CA ASP A 14 31.28 -10.27 6.18
C ASP A 14 30.77 -11.70 6.03
N GLU A 15 30.47 -12.38 7.15
CA GLU A 15 29.90 -13.73 7.14
C GLU A 15 28.51 -13.81 6.48
N ILE A 16 27.74 -12.71 6.50
CA ILE A 16 26.40 -12.64 5.92
C ILE A 16 26.38 -12.03 4.51
N LYS A 17 27.53 -11.66 3.94
CA LYS A 17 27.61 -10.91 2.67
C LYS A 17 26.82 -11.57 1.54
N SER A 18 26.99 -12.87 1.35
CA SER A 18 26.29 -13.62 0.30
C SER A 18 24.76 -13.64 0.49
N LEU A 19 24.28 -13.76 1.72
CA LEU A 19 22.84 -13.72 2.03
C LEU A 19 22.29 -12.30 1.88
N TRP A 20 23.08 -11.29 2.25
CA TRP A 20 22.71 -9.89 2.09
C TRP A 20 22.59 -9.51 0.61
N GLU A 21 23.52 -9.95 -0.22
CA GLU A 21 23.44 -9.76 -1.68
C GLU A 21 22.22 -10.48 -2.26
N ALA A 22 21.90 -11.69 -1.77
CA ALA A 22 20.71 -12.42 -2.18
C ALA A 22 19.39 -11.69 -1.82
N ILE A 23 19.27 -11.11 -0.62
CA ILE A 23 18.08 -10.31 -0.29
C ILE A 23 18.06 -8.98 -1.05
N ARG A 24 19.21 -8.34 -1.27
CA ARG A 24 19.30 -7.13 -2.10
C ARG A 24 18.78 -7.41 -3.51
N ASP A 25 19.18 -8.53 -4.11
CA ASP A 25 18.77 -8.90 -5.47
C ASP A 25 17.29 -9.32 -5.52
N ASP A 26 16.79 -10.01 -4.49
CA ASP A 26 15.35 -10.31 -4.34
C ASP A 26 14.54 -9.01 -4.17
N HIS A 27 15.00 -8.07 -3.34
CA HIS A 27 14.40 -6.74 -3.20
C HIS A 27 14.48 -5.94 -4.48
N ALA A 28 15.60 -5.97 -5.21
CA ALA A 28 15.74 -5.32 -6.50
C ALA A 28 14.77 -5.86 -7.55
N THR A 29 14.47 -7.16 -7.48
CA THR A 29 13.54 -7.84 -8.39
C THR A 29 12.08 -7.58 -8.02
N ARG A 30 11.76 -7.54 -6.72
CA ARG A 30 10.40 -7.33 -6.21
C ARG A 30 10.00 -5.86 -6.15
N SER A 31 10.95 -4.98 -5.94
CA SER A 31 10.70 -3.56 -5.74
C SER A 31 10.16 -2.94 -7.02
N THR A 32 8.97 -2.37 -6.92
CA THR A 32 8.27 -1.72 -8.04
C THR A 32 8.94 -0.40 -8.43
N TYR A 33 9.62 0.26 -7.50
CA TYR A 33 10.11 1.64 -7.66
C TYR A 33 11.62 1.79 -7.46
N PHE A 34 12.22 0.92 -6.66
CA PHE A 34 13.58 1.08 -6.16
C PHE A 34 14.49 -0.05 -6.63
N GLY A 35 14.12 -0.77 -7.70
CA GLY A 35 14.90 -1.89 -8.22
C GLY A 35 16.35 -1.49 -8.54
N ASN A 36 16.54 -0.39 -9.26
CA ASN A 36 17.87 0.14 -9.60
C ASN A 36 18.64 0.64 -8.37
N ASP A 37 17.96 1.32 -7.44
CA ASP A 37 18.58 1.73 -6.17
C ASP A 37 19.13 0.51 -5.42
N PHE A 38 18.33 -0.55 -5.25
CA PHE A 38 18.80 -1.78 -4.62
C PHE A 38 19.99 -2.41 -5.36
N ARG A 39 19.98 -2.47 -6.70
CA ARG A 39 21.12 -2.98 -7.50
C ARG A 39 22.40 -2.17 -7.29
N GLY A 40 22.27 -0.86 -7.10
CA GLY A 40 23.39 0.04 -6.83
C GLY A 40 23.98 -0.11 -5.43
N ARG A 41 23.25 -0.68 -4.47
CA ARG A 41 23.72 -0.83 -3.09
C ARG A 41 24.87 -1.84 -3.00
N ARG A 42 25.95 -1.40 -2.39
CA ARG A 42 27.11 -2.21 -2.04
C ARG A 42 27.02 -2.63 -0.58
N PHE A 43 27.46 -3.86 -0.31
CA PHE A 43 27.44 -4.46 1.02
C PHE A 43 28.21 -3.58 2.01
N GLU A 44 29.40 -3.17 1.61
CA GLU A 44 30.31 -2.33 2.40
C GLU A 44 29.61 -1.03 2.83
N ASN A 45 29.01 -0.31 1.88
CA ASN A 45 28.32 0.96 2.15
C ASN A 45 27.10 0.81 3.06
N ARG A 46 26.36 -0.30 2.99
CA ARG A 46 25.15 -0.51 3.79
C ARG A 46 25.48 -0.61 5.28
N PHE A 47 26.64 -1.16 5.61
CA PHE A 47 27.00 -1.58 6.95
C PHE A 47 28.04 -0.69 7.62
N GLU A 48 28.68 0.24 6.88
CA GLU A 48 29.49 1.32 7.47
C GLU A 48 28.72 2.09 8.54
N PHE A 49 27.41 2.24 8.36
CA PHE A 49 26.52 2.86 9.34
C PHE A 49 26.58 2.20 10.73
N TYR A 50 26.73 0.87 10.84
CA TYR A 50 26.84 0.20 12.15
C TYR A 50 28.16 0.49 12.87
N LYS A 51 29.19 0.93 12.13
CA LYS A 51 30.50 1.31 12.67
C LYS A 51 30.53 2.78 13.11
N ASP A 52 29.52 3.56 12.74
CA ASP A 52 29.41 4.97 13.11
C ASP A 52 28.97 5.07 14.58
N ALA A 53 29.99 5.16 15.45
CA ALA A 53 29.82 5.28 16.88
C ALA A 53 29.14 6.59 17.32
N ASP A 54 28.92 7.58 16.44
CA ASP A 54 28.18 8.80 16.75
C ASP A 54 26.68 8.66 16.40
N ARG A 55 26.31 7.64 15.62
CA ARG A 55 24.92 7.37 15.22
C ARG A 55 24.31 6.16 15.89
N VAL A 56 25.13 5.14 16.15
CA VAL A 56 24.68 3.84 16.65
C VAL A 56 25.17 3.63 18.07
N LYS A 57 24.21 3.52 19.00
CA LYS A 57 24.47 3.20 20.41
C LYS A 57 24.69 1.70 20.62
N TYR A 58 24.00 0.87 19.84
CA TYR A 58 24.15 -0.59 19.84
C TYR A 58 23.77 -1.16 18.49
N ALA A 59 24.50 -2.17 18.03
CA ALA A 59 24.13 -2.98 16.88
C ALA A 59 24.22 -4.47 17.23
N GLY A 60 23.31 -5.26 16.67
CA GLY A 60 23.23 -6.70 16.90
C GLY A 60 23.06 -7.45 15.59
N LEU A 61 23.74 -8.60 15.50
CA LEU A 61 23.62 -9.55 14.40
C LEU A 61 23.28 -10.93 14.99
N CYS A 62 22.14 -11.49 14.59
CA CYS A 62 21.77 -12.87 14.89
C CYS A 62 21.87 -13.71 13.62
N VAL A 63 22.48 -14.89 13.71
CA VAL A 63 22.62 -15.81 12.56
C VAL A 63 22.09 -17.20 12.90
N ALA A 64 21.54 -17.88 11.89
CA ALA A 64 21.24 -19.31 11.90
C ALA A 64 22.28 -20.05 11.06
N ARG A 65 22.86 -21.11 11.62
CA ARG A 65 23.81 -22.00 10.95
C ARG A 65 23.28 -23.42 10.89
N ASP A 66 23.41 -24.06 9.73
CA ASP A 66 23.32 -25.51 9.59
C ASP A 66 24.73 -26.01 9.28
N ASP A 67 25.31 -26.74 10.23
CA ASP A 67 26.74 -27.03 10.32
C ASP A 67 27.60 -25.75 10.17
N SER A 68 28.40 -25.64 9.11
CA SER A 68 29.26 -24.47 8.85
C SER A 68 28.60 -23.39 7.98
N ARG A 69 27.41 -23.68 7.41
CA ARG A 69 26.74 -22.78 6.46
C ARG A 69 25.78 -21.85 7.20
N ILE A 70 25.92 -20.54 6.97
CA ILE A 70 24.90 -19.57 7.40
C ILE A 70 23.70 -19.68 6.46
N ILE A 71 22.53 -19.93 7.04
CA ILE A 71 21.27 -20.16 6.33
C ILE A 71 20.21 -19.09 6.61
N GLY A 72 20.49 -18.17 7.52
CA GLY A 72 19.67 -17.00 7.78
C GLY A 72 20.36 -16.03 8.72
N TYR A 73 19.94 -14.77 8.68
CA TYR A 73 20.40 -13.74 9.59
C TYR A 73 19.31 -12.70 9.86
N CYS A 74 19.46 -11.99 10.98
CA CYS A 74 18.68 -10.83 11.36
C CYS A 74 19.64 -9.80 11.96
N ALA A 75 19.65 -8.58 11.44
CA ALA A 75 20.50 -7.48 11.90
C ALA A 75 19.65 -6.26 12.27
N GLY A 76 20.07 -5.55 13.30
CA GLY A 76 19.37 -4.37 13.82
C GLY A 76 20.25 -3.51 14.71
N HIS A 77 19.76 -2.34 15.07
CA HIS A 77 20.47 -1.37 15.91
C HIS A 77 19.55 -0.58 16.83
N ILE A 78 20.17 0.19 17.72
CA ILE A 78 19.57 1.25 18.54
C ILE A 78 20.40 2.51 18.33
N ASP A 79 19.75 3.61 17.97
CA ASP A 79 20.41 4.91 17.82
C ASP A 79 20.59 5.63 19.18
N TYR A 80 21.25 6.78 19.17
CA TYR A 80 21.44 7.59 20.39
C TYR A 80 20.16 8.23 20.93
N GLN A 81 19.10 8.31 20.13
CA GLN A 81 17.78 8.76 20.57
C GLN A 81 17.00 7.63 21.27
N GLY A 82 17.57 6.43 21.32
CA GLY A 82 16.95 5.25 21.93
C GLY A 82 15.88 4.63 21.03
N ILE A 83 15.91 4.88 19.72
CA ILE A 83 15.02 4.24 18.75
C ILE A 83 15.74 3.01 18.18
N GLY A 84 15.07 1.86 18.25
CA GLY A 84 15.54 0.62 17.65
C GLY A 84 15.02 0.41 16.23
N GLU A 85 15.82 -0.22 15.38
CA GLU A 85 15.41 -0.68 14.06
C GLU A 85 15.92 -2.10 13.80
N ILE A 86 15.10 -2.94 13.18
CA ILE A 86 15.56 -4.20 12.57
C ILE A 86 15.71 -3.92 11.07
N ASP A 87 16.95 -3.81 10.62
CA ASP A 87 17.31 -3.23 9.32
C ASP A 87 17.36 -4.24 8.18
N SER A 88 17.63 -5.51 8.50
CA SER A 88 17.91 -6.52 7.50
C SER A 88 17.67 -7.92 8.05
N PHE A 89 16.88 -8.71 7.32
CA PHE A 89 16.44 -10.03 7.78
C PHE A 89 16.24 -10.95 6.57
N TYR A 90 16.92 -12.08 6.56
CA TYR A 90 16.83 -13.04 5.46
C TYR A 90 16.96 -14.48 5.95
N VAL A 91 16.25 -15.39 5.27
CA VAL A 91 16.43 -16.84 5.38
C VAL A 91 16.47 -17.41 3.97
N VAL A 92 17.44 -18.29 3.73
CA VAL A 92 17.64 -18.98 2.44
C VAL A 92 16.35 -19.74 2.07
N PRO A 93 15.88 -19.70 0.80
CA PRO A 93 14.56 -20.21 0.41
C PRO A 93 14.25 -21.64 0.86
N GLU A 94 15.22 -22.56 0.75
CA GLU A 94 15.08 -23.97 1.13
C GLU A 94 14.86 -24.20 2.64
N TYR A 95 15.19 -23.21 3.49
CA TYR A 95 15.02 -23.23 4.95
C TYR A 95 13.81 -22.43 5.44
N ARG A 96 13.02 -21.85 4.53
CA ARG A 96 11.82 -21.07 4.90
C ARG A 96 10.71 -22.00 5.38
N SER A 97 9.80 -21.44 6.20
CA SER A 97 8.67 -22.16 6.80
C SER A 97 9.05 -23.32 7.74
N GLN A 98 10.31 -23.39 8.19
CA GLN A 98 10.80 -24.37 9.17
C GLN A 98 11.00 -23.78 10.58
N GLY A 99 10.45 -22.58 10.85
CA GLY A 99 10.57 -21.88 12.14
C GLY A 99 11.87 -21.09 12.34
N ILE A 100 12.89 -21.27 11.49
CA ILE A 100 14.20 -20.61 11.62
C ILE A 100 14.08 -19.08 11.64
N GLY A 101 13.27 -18.51 10.74
CA GLY A 101 13.05 -17.07 10.69
C GLY A 101 12.45 -16.49 11.98
N HIS A 102 11.52 -17.21 12.61
CA HIS A 102 10.95 -16.83 13.91
C HIS A 102 12.03 -16.80 14.98
N LEU A 103 12.85 -17.86 15.06
CA LEU A 103 13.85 -17.99 16.11
C LEU A 103 14.96 -16.93 16.03
N ILE A 104 15.48 -16.63 14.83
CA ILE A 104 16.51 -15.58 14.68
C ILE A 104 15.95 -14.18 14.89
N PHE A 105 14.69 -13.96 14.51
CA PHE A 105 14.00 -12.69 14.74
C PHE A 105 13.75 -12.47 16.23
N GLU A 106 13.14 -13.42 16.92
CA GLU A 106 12.88 -13.38 18.37
C GLU A 106 14.17 -13.15 19.15
N ARG A 107 15.25 -13.82 18.77
CA ARG A 107 16.55 -13.68 19.45
C ARG A 107 17.09 -12.26 19.34
N LEU A 108 17.11 -11.68 18.13
CA LEU A 108 17.54 -10.29 17.95
C LEU A 108 16.59 -9.31 18.63
N HIS A 109 15.27 -9.50 18.48
CA HIS A 109 14.27 -8.62 19.05
C HIS A 109 14.34 -8.57 20.58
N THR A 110 14.56 -9.73 21.22
CA THR A 110 14.81 -9.83 22.67
C THR A 110 16.07 -9.08 23.07
N GLU A 111 17.15 -9.23 22.31
CA GLU A 111 18.42 -8.55 22.56
C GLU A 111 18.28 -7.02 22.47
N LEU A 112 17.58 -6.51 21.45
CA LEU A 112 17.28 -5.08 21.32
C LEU A 112 16.37 -4.59 22.45
N SER A 113 15.32 -5.35 22.79
CA SER A 113 14.35 -4.99 23.83
C SER A 113 14.97 -4.93 25.22
N ALA A 114 15.94 -5.81 25.52
CA ALA A 114 16.66 -5.82 26.80
C ALA A 114 17.48 -4.54 27.06
N ARG A 115 17.68 -3.71 26.03
CA ARG A 115 18.35 -2.41 26.13
C ARG A 115 17.38 -1.23 26.29
N HIS A 116 16.09 -1.52 26.42
CA HIS A 116 15.02 -0.57 26.69
C HIS A 116 14.94 0.61 25.69
N PRO A 117 14.86 0.36 24.37
CA PRO A 117 14.58 1.43 23.41
C PRO A 117 13.15 1.98 23.62
N THR A 118 12.95 3.24 23.28
CA THR A 118 11.64 3.91 23.31
C THR A 118 10.63 3.23 22.40
N LYS A 119 11.09 2.75 21.24
CA LYS A 119 10.34 1.94 20.28
C LYS A 119 11.30 1.14 19.39
N ILE A 120 10.81 0.06 18.78
CA ILE A 120 11.51 -0.68 17.74
C ILE A 120 10.65 -0.64 16.48
N HIS A 121 11.21 -0.23 15.35
CA HIS A 121 10.51 -0.22 14.07
C HIS A 121 11.17 -1.12 13.02
N ILE A 122 10.42 -1.42 11.98
CA ILE A 122 10.85 -2.15 10.79
C ILE A 122 10.35 -1.41 9.56
N ALA A 123 11.22 -1.23 8.58
CA ALA A 123 10.83 -0.82 7.24
C ALA A 123 10.53 -2.05 6.38
N VAL A 124 9.32 -2.14 5.85
CA VAL A 124 8.97 -3.15 4.85
C VAL A 124 8.95 -2.48 3.49
N ILE A 125 9.75 -3.02 2.56
CA ILE A 125 9.77 -2.52 1.20
C ILE A 125 8.43 -2.76 0.51
N HIS A 126 8.03 -1.84 -0.37
CA HIS A 126 6.85 -2.02 -1.20
C HIS A 126 7.04 -3.25 -2.12
N GLY A 127 6.02 -4.11 -2.23
CA GLY A 127 6.09 -5.39 -2.92
C GLY A 127 6.52 -6.58 -2.04
N ASN A 128 6.75 -6.35 -0.74
CA ASN A 128 7.03 -7.40 0.26
C ASN A 128 5.95 -7.50 1.35
N GLU A 129 4.69 -7.32 0.98
CA GLU A 129 3.53 -7.34 1.88
C GLU A 129 3.36 -8.70 2.58
N ARG A 130 3.91 -9.78 1.98
CA ARG A 130 3.98 -11.11 2.60
C ARG A 130 4.74 -11.09 3.92
N ALA A 131 5.76 -10.23 4.06
CA ALA A 131 6.51 -10.09 5.31
C ALA A 131 5.69 -9.41 6.43
N LEU A 132 4.68 -8.60 6.10
CA LEU A 132 3.85 -7.91 7.10
C LEU A 132 3.16 -8.89 8.04
N GLN A 133 2.67 -10.02 7.52
CA GLN A 133 2.02 -11.04 8.34
C GLN A 133 2.98 -11.69 9.33
N PHE A 134 4.26 -11.82 8.96
CA PHE A 134 5.29 -12.29 9.87
C PHE A 134 5.53 -11.29 11.00
N TYR A 135 5.71 -10.01 10.69
CA TYR A 135 5.98 -8.98 11.71
C TYR A 135 4.79 -8.72 12.64
N LYS A 136 3.55 -8.78 12.12
CA LYS A 136 2.33 -8.67 12.94
C LYS A 136 2.25 -9.74 14.04
N ARG A 137 2.67 -10.97 13.72
CA ARG A 137 2.73 -12.06 14.73
C ARG A 137 3.73 -11.81 15.85
N HIS A 138 4.71 -10.93 15.63
CA HIS A 138 5.71 -10.53 16.62
C HIS A 138 5.41 -9.16 17.24
N GLY A 139 4.16 -8.68 17.14
CA GLY A 139 3.72 -7.44 17.80
C GLY A 139 3.98 -6.15 17.03
N PHE A 140 4.48 -6.21 15.79
CA PHE A 140 4.69 -5.02 14.96
C PHE A 140 3.42 -4.65 14.19
N LEU A 141 2.94 -3.42 14.37
CA LEU A 141 1.75 -2.90 13.69
C LEU A 141 2.14 -1.84 12.65
N PRO A 142 1.49 -1.80 11.47
CA PRO A 142 1.74 -0.77 10.47
C PRO A 142 1.22 0.58 10.95
N ILE A 143 2.04 1.63 10.84
CA ILE A 143 1.71 3.00 11.25
C ILE A 143 1.62 4.00 10.08
N GLY A 144 2.00 3.59 8.86
CA GLY A 144 1.97 4.44 7.66
C GLY A 144 2.99 4.02 6.60
N TYR A 145 3.08 4.78 5.51
CA TYR A 145 4.05 4.60 4.43
C TYR A 145 5.22 5.59 4.57
N LYS A 146 6.44 5.15 4.26
CA LYS A 146 7.61 6.02 4.12
C LYS A 146 7.87 6.25 2.62
N LEU A 147 7.68 7.48 2.16
CA LEU A 147 7.94 7.89 0.79
C LEU A 147 9.28 8.62 0.70
N GLN A 148 10.03 8.40 -0.38
CA GLN A 148 11.33 9.04 -0.62
C GLN A 148 11.34 9.68 -2.01
N ASN A 149 11.75 10.95 -2.07
CA ASN A 149 12.01 11.67 -3.33
C ASN A 149 13.42 11.30 -3.83
N ILE A 150 13.53 10.88 -5.10
CA ILE A 150 14.81 10.56 -5.74
C ILE A 150 15.04 11.60 -6.85
N PRO A 151 16.15 12.35 -6.84
CA PRO A 151 16.47 13.29 -7.92
C PRO A 151 16.57 12.55 -9.27
N ASN A 152 15.88 13.07 -10.28
CA ASN A 152 15.98 12.56 -11.66
C ASN A 152 17.36 12.86 -12.22
N ASP A 153 18.19 11.84 -12.47
CA ASP A 153 19.31 11.96 -13.40
C ASP A 153 18.80 11.53 -14.78
N GLU A 154 18.94 12.40 -15.79
CA GLU A 154 18.25 12.32 -17.09
C GLU A 154 18.69 11.14 -17.98
N SER A 155 19.68 10.34 -17.54
CA SER A 155 20.22 9.22 -18.32
C SER A 155 19.38 7.94 -18.27
N ASP A 156 18.46 7.80 -17.32
CA ASP A 156 17.60 6.60 -17.19
C ASP A 156 16.21 6.76 -17.84
N LEU A 157 15.86 7.95 -18.36
CA LEU A 157 14.52 8.25 -18.89
C LEU A 157 14.11 7.40 -20.11
N LEU A 158 15.06 6.77 -20.80
CA LEU A 158 14.82 5.88 -21.93
C LEU A 158 14.66 4.40 -21.54
N THR A 159 14.84 4.07 -20.25
CA THR A 159 14.62 2.74 -19.67
C THR A 159 13.38 2.68 -18.78
N TYR A 160 12.79 3.83 -18.42
CA TYR A 160 11.60 3.94 -17.57
C TYR A 160 10.26 3.66 -18.28
N THR A 161 10.26 3.24 -19.54
CA THR A 161 9.02 2.93 -20.27
C THR A 161 8.45 1.54 -19.96
N GLU A 162 9.15 0.71 -19.18
CA GLU A 162 8.62 -0.55 -18.68
C GLU A 162 9.08 -0.77 -17.23
N LEU A 163 8.13 -1.17 -16.36
CA LEU A 163 8.29 -1.74 -15.00
C LEU A 163 7.99 -0.81 -13.81
N ALA A 164 6.69 -0.66 -13.51
CA ALA A 164 6.18 -0.50 -12.14
C ALA A 164 4.74 -1.06 -11.98
N PRO A 165 4.43 -2.39 -12.11
CA PRO A 165 3.12 -2.67 -12.68
C PRO A 165 2.24 -3.83 -12.14
N ALA A 166 2.34 -4.28 -10.89
CA ALA A 166 1.34 -5.24 -10.40
C ALA A 166 0.18 -4.57 -9.66
N ASP A 167 0.35 -4.16 -8.40
CA ASP A 167 -0.79 -3.73 -7.56
C ASP A 167 -1.25 -2.29 -7.83
N MET A 168 -0.35 -1.33 -8.04
CA MET A 168 -0.77 0.03 -8.41
C MET A 168 -1.22 0.12 -9.85
N VAL A 169 -0.56 -0.54 -10.80
CA VAL A 169 -1.11 -0.67 -12.15
C VAL A 169 -2.44 -1.42 -12.12
N PHE A 170 -2.63 -2.39 -11.24
CA PHE A 170 -3.94 -3.01 -11.06
C PHE A 170 -4.97 -1.98 -10.58
N HIS A 171 -4.71 -1.25 -9.50
CA HIS A 171 -5.64 -0.23 -8.97
C HIS A 171 -5.87 0.92 -9.95
N GLU A 172 -4.83 1.41 -10.62
CA GLU A 172 -4.92 2.40 -11.70
C GLU A 172 -5.68 1.86 -12.90
N GLN A 173 -5.49 0.60 -13.31
CA GLN A 173 -6.29 -0.01 -14.37
C GLN A 173 -7.77 -0.05 -13.98
N LYS A 174 -8.09 -0.40 -12.72
CA LYS A 174 -9.49 -0.35 -12.25
C LYS A 174 -10.02 1.08 -12.20
N MET A 175 -9.20 2.03 -11.75
CA MET A 175 -9.57 3.45 -11.71
C MET A 175 -9.73 4.05 -13.10
N ARG A 176 -8.89 3.67 -14.08
CA ARG A 176 -9.05 4.03 -15.51
C ARG A 176 -10.35 3.47 -16.07
N LYS A 177 -10.78 2.28 -15.63
CA LYS A 177 -12.11 1.77 -15.96
C LYS A 177 -13.23 2.56 -15.29
N ALA A 178 -13.05 3.04 -14.06
CA ALA A 178 -13.98 3.98 -13.44
C ALA A 178 -14.03 5.33 -14.19
N LEU A 179 -12.89 5.88 -14.61
CA LEU A 179 -12.78 7.09 -15.45
C LEU A 179 -13.48 6.92 -16.81
N TYR A 180 -13.40 5.74 -17.43
CA TYR A 180 -14.19 5.45 -18.63
C TYR A 180 -15.69 5.64 -18.38
N TRP A 181 -16.21 5.17 -17.24
CA TRP A 181 -17.61 5.36 -16.87
C TRP A 181 -17.92 6.81 -16.46
N ALA A 182 -16.96 7.52 -15.86
CA ALA A 182 -17.08 8.97 -15.61
C ALA A 182 -17.24 9.76 -16.92
N ALA A 183 -16.47 9.43 -17.96
CA ALA A 183 -16.61 10.02 -19.29
C ALA A 183 -17.96 9.65 -19.95
N LYS A 184 -18.55 8.49 -19.62
CA LYS A 184 -19.93 8.17 -20.03
C LYS A 184 -20.96 9.07 -19.38
N ALA A 185 -20.84 9.35 -18.08
CA ALA A 185 -21.66 10.36 -17.42
C ALA A 185 -21.49 11.74 -18.08
N GLU A 186 -20.26 12.17 -18.32
CA GLU A 186 -19.97 13.44 -18.99
C GLU A 186 -20.67 13.57 -20.34
N SER A 187 -20.65 12.51 -21.16
CA SER A 187 -21.29 12.47 -22.48
C SER A 187 -22.82 12.62 -22.43
N LEU A 188 -23.42 12.41 -21.26
CA LEU A 188 -24.85 12.61 -20.99
C LEU A 188 -25.12 13.93 -20.26
N GLN A 189 -24.13 14.82 -20.18
CA GLN A 189 -24.18 16.07 -19.40
C GLN A 189 -24.42 15.86 -17.90
N GLU A 190 -24.00 14.71 -17.37
CA GLU A 190 -24.01 14.40 -15.94
C GLU A 190 -22.64 14.73 -15.32
N ALA A 191 -22.62 15.01 -14.02
CA ALA A 191 -21.35 15.14 -13.29
C ALA A 191 -20.47 13.89 -13.52
N PRO A 192 -19.22 14.03 -14.00
CA PRO A 192 -18.39 12.93 -14.47
C PRO A 192 -17.82 12.12 -13.31
N ILE A 193 -18.66 11.24 -12.75
CA ILE A 193 -18.30 10.33 -11.67
C ILE A 193 -18.60 8.92 -12.14
N GLY A 194 -17.60 8.05 -12.04
CA GLY A 194 -17.69 6.66 -12.43
C GLY A 194 -17.21 5.74 -11.32
N CYS A 195 -17.74 4.52 -11.32
CA CYS A 195 -17.46 3.51 -10.30
C CYS A 195 -17.39 2.11 -10.94
N VAL A 196 -16.48 1.26 -10.44
CA VAL A 196 -16.45 -0.17 -10.73
C VAL A 196 -16.32 -0.99 -9.46
N ILE A 197 -16.91 -2.19 -9.45
CA ILE A 197 -16.79 -3.16 -8.36
C ILE A 197 -16.04 -4.39 -8.85
N VAL A 198 -15.07 -4.82 -8.07
CA VAL A 198 -14.15 -5.91 -8.36
C VAL A 198 -14.38 -7.06 -7.38
N HIS A 199 -14.42 -8.28 -7.88
CA HIS A 199 -14.45 -9.52 -7.10
C HIS A 199 -13.47 -10.51 -7.73
N ASP A 200 -12.61 -11.15 -6.92
CA ASP A 200 -11.53 -12.03 -7.38
C ASP A 200 -10.68 -11.42 -8.51
N GLY A 201 -10.30 -10.15 -8.36
CA GLY A 201 -9.48 -9.41 -9.33
C GLY A 201 -10.20 -8.96 -10.61
N ARG A 202 -11.47 -9.35 -10.81
CA ARG A 202 -12.26 -9.07 -12.01
C ARG A 202 -13.33 -8.02 -11.74
N ILE A 203 -13.51 -7.09 -12.68
CA ILE A 203 -14.63 -6.15 -12.61
C ILE A 203 -15.92 -6.93 -12.85
N ILE A 204 -16.80 -6.96 -11.86
CA ILE A 204 -18.09 -7.64 -11.95
C ILE A 204 -19.23 -6.69 -12.25
N ALA A 205 -19.11 -5.42 -11.85
CA ALA A 205 -20.13 -4.40 -12.04
C ALA A 205 -19.51 -3.01 -12.22
N HIS A 206 -20.31 -2.09 -12.73
CA HIS A 206 -19.96 -0.69 -12.93
C HIS A 206 -21.18 0.20 -12.73
N GLY A 207 -20.93 1.49 -12.53
CA GLY A 207 -21.93 2.53 -12.42
C GLY A 207 -21.31 3.89 -12.75
N TYR A 208 -22.15 4.84 -13.07
CA TYR A 208 -21.78 6.24 -13.27
C TYR A 208 -22.97 7.11 -12.88
N ASN A 209 -22.71 8.38 -12.59
CA ASN A 209 -23.75 9.30 -12.18
C ASN A 209 -24.82 9.46 -13.28
N LEU A 210 -26.08 9.34 -12.88
CA LEU A 210 -27.27 9.43 -13.75
C LEU A 210 -28.39 10.25 -13.09
N ARG A 211 -28.05 11.04 -12.07
CA ARG A 211 -28.99 11.76 -11.22
C ARG A 211 -29.95 12.64 -12.03
N GLU A 212 -29.43 13.43 -12.97
CA GLU A 212 -30.26 14.36 -13.75
C GLU A 212 -31.12 13.60 -14.79
N SER A 213 -30.55 12.61 -15.46
CA SER A 213 -31.18 11.83 -16.52
C SER A 213 -32.32 10.97 -15.98
N ARG A 214 -32.17 10.45 -14.76
CA ARG A 214 -33.16 9.58 -14.11
C ARG A 214 -34.05 10.29 -13.09
N GLN A 215 -33.76 11.55 -12.78
CA GLN A 215 -34.49 12.33 -11.79
C GLN A 215 -34.58 11.59 -10.44
N ASP A 216 -33.48 10.94 -10.05
CA ASP A 216 -33.37 10.14 -8.82
C ASP A 216 -32.09 10.52 -8.08
N VAL A 217 -32.26 11.08 -6.89
CA VAL A 217 -31.16 11.52 -6.02
C VAL A 217 -30.20 10.39 -5.63
N THR A 218 -30.65 9.14 -5.70
CA THR A 218 -29.85 7.96 -5.37
C THR A 218 -29.03 7.43 -6.55
N GLU A 219 -29.20 7.94 -7.77
CA GLU A 219 -28.50 7.48 -8.98
C GLU A 219 -27.06 8.02 -9.08
N HIS A 220 -26.31 7.87 -7.98
CA HIS A 220 -24.87 8.05 -7.93
C HIS A 220 -24.14 6.82 -8.51
N ALA A 221 -22.88 7.01 -8.88
CA ALA A 221 -22.07 5.98 -9.52
C ALA A 221 -21.91 4.73 -8.63
N GLU A 222 -21.65 4.93 -7.34
CA GLU A 222 -21.43 3.88 -6.35
C GLU A 222 -22.71 3.07 -6.10
N ILE A 223 -23.85 3.75 -5.90
CA ILE A 223 -25.15 3.09 -5.71
C ILE A 223 -25.52 2.26 -6.92
N SER A 224 -25.34 2.82 -8.13
CA SER A 224 -25.59 2.11 -9.38
C SER A 224 -24.73 0.85 -9.53
N ALA A 225 -23.43 0.97 -9.19
CA ALA A 225 -22.50 -0.15 -9.23
C ALA A 225 -22.85 -1.24 -8.19
N ILE A 226 -23.16 -0.86 -6.94
CA ILE A 226 -23.60 -1.76 -5.86
C ILE A 226 -24.85 -2.52 -6.31
N ARG A 227 -25.87 -1.81 -6.79
CA ARG A 227 -27.12 -2.42 -7.25
C ARG A 227 -26.89 -3.42 -8.38
N SER A 228 -25.98 -3.09 -9.30
CA SER A 228 -25.58 -3.97 -10.40
C SER A 228 -24.84 -5.22 -9.90
N ALA A 229 -23.90 -5.07 -8.96
CA ALA A 229 -23.18 -6.17 -8.33
C ALA A 229 -24.11 -7.11 -7.55
N CYS A 230 -25.04 -6.56 -6.77
CA CYS A 230 -25.99 -7.35 -5.99
C CYS A 230 -26.86 -8.24 -6.88
N ARG A 231 -27.35 -7.70 -8.00
CA ARG A 231 -28.10 -8.48 -8.99
C ARG A 231 -27.26 -9.59 -9.62
N LYS A 232 -26.00 -9.29 -9.96
CA LYS A 232 -25.10 -10.26 -10.59
C LYS A 232 -24.72 -11.41 -9.66
N LEU A 233 -24.43 -11.12 -8.40
CA LEU A 233 -24.08 -12.12 -7.38
C LEU A 233 -25.31 -12.75 -6.71
N LYS A 234 -26.51 -12.25 -7.00
CA LYS A 234 -27.78 -12.64 -6.36
C LYS A 234 -27.70 -12.57 -4.82
N SER A 235 -26.97 -11.57 -4.33
CA SER A 235 -26.70 -11.35 -2.91
C SER A 235 -26.63 -9.85 -2.65
N TRP A 236 -27.22 -9.40 -1.55
CA TRP A 236 -27.02 -8.03 -1.07
C TRP A 236 -25.69 -7.87 -0.33
N ARG A 237 -25.08 -8.98 0.10
CA ARG A 237 -23.73 -9.02 0.69
C ARG A 237 -22.71 -9.12 -0.44
N LEU A 238 -21.93 -8.06 -0.60
CA LEU A 238 -20.80 -7.95 -1.51
C LEU A 238 -19.49 -8.21 -0.76
N GLU A 239 -19.47 -9.28 0.05
CA GLU A 239 -18.27 -9.73 0.73
C GLU A 239 -17.18 -10.09 -0.31
N ASN A 240 -15.91 -9.88 0.04
CA ASN A 240 -14.76 -10.03 -0.87
C ASN A 240 -14.81 -9.14 -2.13
N CYS A 241 -15.68 -8.14 -2.16
CA CYS A 241 -15.68 -7.12 -3.22
C CYS A 241 -14.89 -5.88 -2.79
N ASP A 242 -14.19 -5.29 -3.75
CA ASP A 242 -13.55 -3.98 -3.64
C ASP A 242 -14.22 -2.99 -4.60
N LEU A 243 -14.37 -1.74 -4.18
CA LEU A 243 -15.02 -0.66 -4.95
C LEU A 243 -13.99 0.38 -5.37
N TYR A 244 -14.05 0.84 -6.63
CA TYR A 244 -13.21 1.90 -7.17
C TYR A 244 -14.08 3.01 -7.70
N VAL A 245 -13.91 4.24 -7.23
CA VAL A 245 -14.73 5.40 -7.63
C VAL A 245 -13.86 6.63 -7.90
N THR A 246 -14.20 7.42 -8.92
CA THR A 246 -13.35 8.56 -9.33
C THR A 246 -13.36 9.72 -8.33
N LEU A 247 -14.43 9.88 -7.55
CA LEU A 247 -14.56 10.91 -6.52
C LEU A 247 -14.82 10.28 -5.15
N GLU A 248 -14.32 10.90 -4.08
CA GLU A 248 -14.59 10.49 -2.70
C GLU A 248 -16.09 10.29 -2.45
N PRO A 249 -16.51 9.13 -1.89
CA PRO A 249 -17.91 8.87 -1.58
C PRO A 249 -18.54 9.89 -0.64
N CYS A 250 -19.76 10.31 -0.94
CA CYS A 250 -20.60 11.10 -0.04
C CYS A 250 -21.22 10.23 1.08
N THR A 251 -21.89 10.85 2.06
CA THR A 251 -22.52 10.16 3.20
C THR A 251 -23.47 9.03 2.77
N MET A 252 -24.30 9.27 1.74
CA MET A 252 -25.25 8.29 1.23
C MET A 252 -24.53 7.05 0.67
N CYS A 253 -23.53 7.28 -0.19
CA CYS A 253 -22.76 6.20 -0.80
C CYS A 253 -21.95 5.44 0.25
N ALA A 254 -21.31 6.15 1.21
CA ALA A 254 -20.58 5.53 2.31
C ALA A 254 -21.47 4.61 3.16
N GLY A 255 -22.68 5.07 3.51
CA GLY A 255 -23.66 4.23 4.22
C GLY A 255 -24.06 2.98 3.43
N ALA A 256 -24.31 3.12 2.12
CA ALA A 256 -24.62 1.98 1.26
C ALA A 256 -23.46 0.98 1.15
N ILE A 257 -22.22 1.48 1.08
CA ILE A 257 -21.00 0.65 1.04
C ILE A 257 -20.90 -0.21 2.30
N ILE A 258 -21.07 0.39 3.50
CA ILE A 258 -21.09 -0.34 4.78
C ILE A 258 -22.16 -1.42 4.77
N GLN A 259 -23.41 -1.06 4.42
CA GLN A 259 -24.54 -1.99 4.43
C GLN A 259 -24.37 -3.14 3.42
N SER A 260 -23.68 -2.89 2.31
CA SER A 260 -23.38 -3.91 1.29
C SER A 260 -22.20 -4.82 1.65
N ARG A 261 -21.48 -4.56 2.76
CA ARG A 261 -20.31 -5.33 3.20
C ARG A 261 -19.12 -5.35 2.24
N ILE A 262 -18.96 -4.30 1.45
CA ILE A 262 -17.76 -4.11 0.62
C ILE A 262 -16.53 -4.05 1.53
N ARG A 263 -15.46 -4.77 1.14
CA ARG A 263 -14.25 -4.91 1.95
C ARG A 263 -13.40 -3.63 1.91
N HIS A 264 -13.15 -3.10 0.71
CA HIS A 264 -12.24 -1.99 0.48
C HIS A 264 -12.81 -0.98 -0.52
N VAL A 265 -12.62 0.31 -0.25
CA VAL A 265 -12.95 1.42 -1.15
C VAL A 265 -11.69 2.15 -1.61
N TYR A 266 -11.48 2.18 -2.91
CA TYR A 266 -10.44 2.97 -3.56
C TYR A 266 -11.09 4.18 -4.22
N PHE A 267 -10.62 5.39 -3.92
CA PHE A 267 -11.14 6.60 -4.55
C PHE A 267 -10.05 7.47 -5.16
N GLY A 268 -10.41 8.19 -6.21
CA GLY A 268 -9.52 9.10 -6.91
C GLY A 268 -9.37 10.44 -6.18
N ALA A 269 -10.13 11.44 -6.60
CA ALA A 269 -10.06 12.78 -6.04
C ALA A 269 -10.81 12.88 -4.70
N PRO A 270 -10.29 13.64 -3.71
CA PRO A 270 -11.06 14.00 -2.52
C PRO A 270 -12.22 14.94 -2.88
N ASP A 271 -13.28 14.96 -2.06
CA ASP A 271 -14.40 15.90 -2.18
C ASP A 271 -14.49 16.78 -0.93
N PRO A 272 -13.86 17.98 -0.93
CA PRO A 272 -13.91 18.90 0.19
C PRO A 272 -15.32 19.41 0.53
N LYS A 273 -16.29 19.29 -0.37
CA LYS A 273 -17.66 19.79 -0.17
C LYS A 273 -18.56 18.75 0.48
N ALA A 274 -18.54 17.53 -0.02
CA ALA A 274 -19.49 16.48 0.36
C ALA A 274 -18.86 15.13 0.72
N GLY A 275 -17.53 14.99 0.62
CA GLY A 275 -16.80 13.75 0.90
C GLY A 275 -16.92 13.32 2.36
N ALA A 276 -17.34 12.07 2.55
CA ALA A 276 -17.63 11.51 3.86
C ALA A 276 -16.55 10.52 4.36
N VAL A 277 -15.51 10.24 3.57
CA VAL A 277 -14.50 9.22 3.90
C VAL A 277 -13.27 9.83 4.55
N VAL A 278 -12.73 10.91 3.97
CA VAL A 278 -11.56 11.63 4.50
C VAL A 278 -11.85 13.12 4.70
N SER A 279 -12.76 13.71 3.93
CA SER A 279 -12.92 15.17 3.90
C SER A 279 -13.71 15.75 5.06
N LYS A 280 -14.86 15.16 5.43
CA LYS A 280 -15.75 15.76 6.44
C LYS A 280 -16.12 14.90 7.63
N GLN A 281 -16.54 13.67 7.39
CA GLN A 281 -17.27 12.87 8.39
C GLN A 281 -16.49 11.64 8.85
N GLN A 282 -15.49 11.22 8.09
CA GLN A 282 -14.72 9.99 8.32
C GLN A 282 -15.62 8.80 8.68
N VAL A 283 -16.71 8.61 7.91
CA VAL A 283 -17.79 7.67 8.23
C VAL A 283 -17.26 6.26 8.44
N PHE A 284 -16.23 5.84 7.70
CA PHE A 284 -15.64 4.52 7.87
C PHE A 284 -14.83 4.34 9.15
N ASP A 285 -14.42 5.41 9.84
CA ASP A 285 -13.62 5.34 11.07
C ASP A 285 -14.48 5.12 12.33
N ALA A 286 -15.79 5.32 12.22
CA ALA A 286 -16.73 5.02 13.30
C ALA A 286 -16.96 3.51 13.46
N GLU A 287 -17.40 3.09 14.65
CA GLU A 287 -17.74 1.70 14.92
C GLU A 287 -19.06 1.32 14.22
N HIS A 288 -18.95 0.45 13.21
CA HIS A 288 -20.08 -0.12 12.48
C HIS A 288 -20.12 -1.63 12.65
N ASN A 289 -21.26 -2.24 12.28
CA ASN A 289 -21.39 -3.69 12.21
C ASN A 289 -20.54 -4.35 11.09
N HIS A 290 -19.94 -3.55 10.20
CA HIS A 290 -18.99 -3.96 9.17
C HIS A 290 -17.94 -2.87 8.97
N GLN A 291 -16.66 -3.24 9.08
CA GLN A 291 -15.54 -2.32 8.93
C GLN A 291 -15.06 -2.26 7.48
N VAL A 292 -15.09 -1.07 6.88
CA VAL A 292 -14.64 -0.84 5.50
C VAL A 292 -13.23 -0.27 5.51
N GLN A 293 -12.32 -0.88 4.75
CA GLN A 293 -10.99 -0.30 4.50
C GLN A 293 -11.07 0.71 3.36
N TYR A 294 -10.20 1.73 3.34
CA TYR A 294 -10.20 2.69 2.25
C TYR A 294 -8.80 3.18 1.86
N THR A 295 -8.66 3.59 0.60
CA THR A 295 -7.44 4.18 0.04
C THR A 295 -7.82 5.27 -0.96
N GLY A 296 -7.43 6.51 -0.67
CA GLY A 296 -7.62 7.65 -1.57
C GLY A 296 -6.40 7.90 -2.44
N GLY A 297 -6.56 8.74 -3.46
CA GLY A 297 -5.43 9.27 -4.23
C GLY A 297 -5.15 8.57 -5.56
N ILE A 298 -5.89 7.52 -5.92
CA ILE A 298 -5.60 6.73 -7.15
C ILE A 298 -5.99 7.55 -8.38
N LEU A 299 -5.02 7.98 -9.18
CA LEU A 299 -5.24 8.90 -10.31
C LEU A 299 -6.03 10.15 -9.91
N ALA A 300 -5.75 10.70 -8.72
CA ALA A 300 -6.52 11.82 -8.16
C ALA A 300 -6.54 13.06 -9.07
N ASP A 301 -5.41 13.37 -9.71
CA ASP A 301 -5.32 14.51 -10.63
C ASP A 301 -6.23 14.32 -11.84
N GLU A 302 -6.17 13.17 -12.51
CA GLU A 302 -7.04 12.85 -13.66
C GLU A 302 -8.53 12.87 -13.26
N CYS A 303 -8.86 12.24 -12.12
CA CYS A 303 -10.22 12.18 -11.60
C CYS A 303 -10.77 13.56 -11.18
N GLY A 304 -9.92 14.40 -10.59
CA GLY A 304 -10.30 15.76 -10.20
C GLY A 304 -10.40 16.69 -11.40
N GLN A 305 -9.55 16.48 -12.43
CA GLN A 305 -9.48 17.34 -13.60
C GLN A 305 -10.74 17.22 -14.47
N ILE A 306 -11.22 16.01 -14.76
CA ILE A 306 -12.45 15.81 -15.53
C ILE A 306 -13.67 16.50 -14.87
N LEU A 307 -13.78 16.43 -13.54
CA LEU A 307 -14.86 17.09 -12.80
C LEU A 307 -14.76 18.63 -12.85
N LYS A 308 -13.53 19.17 -12.73
CA LYS A 308 -13.28 20.61 -12.83
C LYS A 308 -13.62 21.13 -14.23
N ASP A 309 -13.21 20.41 -15.26
CA ASP A 309 -13.44 20.79 -16.66
C ASP A 309 -14.94 20.76 -16.99
N PHE A 310 -15.67 19.73 -16.56
CA PHE A 310 -17.12 19.66 -16.69
C PHE A 310 -17.83 20.89 -16.10
N PHE A 311 -17.54 21.24 -14.83
CA PHE A 311 -18.17 22.42 -14.21
C PHE A 311 -17.71 23.74 -14.80
N LYS A 312 -16.49 23.80 -15.36
CA LYS A 312 -16.00 24.98 -16.08
C LYS A 312 -16.77 25.18 -17.38
N THR A 313 -17.05 24.10 -18.12
CA THR A 313 -17.87 24.12 -19.34
C THR A 313 -19.31 24.50 -19.03
N LEU A 314 -19.94 23.87 -18.03
CA LEU A 314 -21.31 24.22 -17.61
C LEU A 314 -21.49 25.70 -17.25
N ARG A 315 -20.49 26.32 -16.59
CA ARG A 315 -20.53 27.75 -16.26
C ARG A 315 -20.40 28.66 -17.48
N LYS A 316 -19.72 28.21 -18.54
CA LYS A 316 -19.61 28.97 -19.80
C LYS A 316 -20.88 28.87 -20.63
N GLU A 317 -21.53 27.70 -20.61
CA GLU A 317 -22.76 27.43 -21.35
C GLU A 317 -24.01 28.08 -20.72
N LYS A 318 -23.93 28.43 -19.44
CA LYS A 318 -24.91 29.31 -18.79
C LYS A 318 -24.37 30.75 -18.71
N PRO A 319 -24.45 31.57 -19.78
CA PRO A 319 -24.34 33.01 -19.61
C PRO A 319 -25.51 33.46 -18.73
N SER A 320 -25.20 34.33 -17.78
CA SER A 320 -26.12 34.94 -16.82
C SER A 320 -27.53 35.16 -17.37
N HIS A 321 -28.52 34.38 -16.93
CA HIS A 321 -29.91 34.80 -16.78
C HIS A 321 -30.73 33.83 -15.91
N GLN A 322 -31.35 34.43 -14.87
CA GLN A 322 -32.67 34.10 -14.26
C GLN A 322 -32.74 32.78 -13.48
N GLU A 323 -33.09 32.70 -12.19
CA GLU A 323 -33.62 33.61 -11.15
C GLU A 323 -32.97 33.28 -9.79
#